data_AF-A0A344S4V0-F1
#
_entry.id   AF-A0A344S4V0-F1
#
_cell.length_a   1.000
_cell.length_b   1.000
_cell.length_c   1.000
_cell.angle_alpha   90.00
_cell.angle_beta   90.00
_cell.angle_gamma   90.00
#
_symmetry.space_group_name_H-M   'P 1'
#
loop_
_entity.id
_entity.type
_entity.pdbx_description
1 polymer ?
#
loop_
_entity_poly.entity_id
_entity_poly.type
_entity_poly.pdbx_seq_one_letter_code
_entity_poly.pdbx_strand_id
1 'polypeptide(L)' 'MAKSAQSQIVFLPFVCPVDPESPQIIQWTHETENQLLDRVKAALDEAGVAWIDPRTKERSKPATTDSVEGSDNA' A
#
# COMPACT_ATOMS: atom_id res chain seq x y z
N MET A 1 0.61 -60.76 29.85
CA MET A 1 1.31 -59.47 29.65
C MET A 1 0.29 -58.44 29.20
N ALA A 2 -0.02 -57.44 30.03
CA ALA A 2 -0.91 -56.35 29.67
C ALA A 2 -0.15 -55.37 28.75
N LYS A 3 -0.63 -55.15 27.52
CA LYS A 3 -0.12 -54.10 26.64
C LYS A 3 -0.62 -52.77 27.19
N SER A 4 0.22 -52.07 27.94
CA SER A 4 -0.06 -50.69 28.34
C SER A 4 -0.20 -49.85 27.07
N ALA A 5 -1.36 -49.22 26.86
CA ALA A 5 -1.56 -48.29 25.76
C ALA A 5 -0.64 -47.08 25.98
N GLN A 6 0.48 -47.05 25.28
CA GLN A 6 1.41 -45.93 25.32
C GLN A 6 0.77 -44.79 24.52
N SER A 7 0.21 -43.80 25.21
CA SER A 7 -0.30 -42.58 24.58
C SER A 7 0.84 -41.85 23.91
N GLN A 8 0.83 -41.81 22.58
CA GLN A 8 1.85 -41.11 21.80
C GLN A 8 1.53 -39.62 21.81
N ILE A 9 2.23 -38.88 22.66
CA ILE A 9 2.12 -37.42 22.73
C ILE A 9 3.01 -36.84 21.63
N VAL A 10 2.41 -36.08 20.71
CA VAL A 10 3.11 -35.37 19.63
C VAL A 10 3.14 -33.89 19.98
N PHE A 11 4.34 -33.33 20.11
CA PHE A 11 4.53 -31.90 20.29
C PHE A 11 4.55 -31.21 18.93
N LEU A 12 3.62 -30.28 18.71
CA LEU A 12 3.64 -29.43 17.53
C LEU A 12 4.77 -28.39 17.64
N PRO A 13 5.36 -27.96 16.51
CA PRO A 13 6.35 -26.90 16.50
C PRO A 13 5.76 -25.63 17.10
N PHE A 14 6.53 -24.97 17.95
CA PHE A 14 6.18 -23.67 18.51
C PHE A 14 6.16 -22.64 17.38
N VAL A 15 5.01 -22.02 17.15
CA VAL A 15 4.85 -20.90 16.21
C VAL A 15 4.73 -19.64 17.04
N CYS A 16 5.62 -18.67 16.79
CA CYS A 16 5.51 -17.36 17.42
C CYS A 16 4.23 -16.67 16.93
N PRO A 17 3.33 -16.23 17.82
CA PRO A 17 2.14 -15.50 17.40
C PRO A 17 2.56 -14.16 16.80
N VAL A 18 2.19 -13.93 15.54
CA VAL A 18 2.32 -12.63 14.89
C VAL A 18 1.18 -11.75 15.40
N ASP A 19 1.52 -10.64 16.04
CA ASP A 19 0.55 -9.61 16.40
C ASP A 19 0.28 -8.73 15.17
N PRO A 20 -0.90 -8.83 14.53
CA PRO A 20 -1.21 -8.02 13.36
C PRO A 20 -1.28 -6.52 13.67
N GLU A 21 -1.48 -6.15 14.94
CA GLU A 21 -1.50 -4.76 15.42
C GLU A 21 -0.11 -4.28 15.86
N SER A 22 0.93 -5.09 15.62
CA SER A 22 2.31 -4.70 15.89
C SER A 22 2.62 -3.40 15.14
N PRO A 23 3.04 -2.33 15.85
CA PRO A 23 3.36 -1.04 15.22
C PRO A 23 4.39 -1.17 14.09
N GLN A 24 5.29 -2.16 14.20
CA GLN A 24 6.31 -2.45 13.18
C GLN A 24 5.69 -3.01 11.89
N ILE A 25 4.71 -3.91 12.01
CA ILE A 25 4.03 -4.50 10.85
C ILE A 25 3.16 -3.46 10.15
N ILE A 26 2.46 -2.62 10.92
CA ILE A 26 1.69 -1.49 10.40
C ILE A 26 2.62 -0.52 9.64
N GLN A 27 3.75 -0.16 10.23
CA GLN A 27 4.73 0.73 9.60
C GLN A 27 5.28 0.15 8.28
N TRP A 28 5.69 -1.12 8.27
CA TRP A 28 6.19 -1.77 7.05
C TRP A 28 5.14 -1.88 5.96
N THR A 29 3.87 -2.09 6.35
CA THR A 29 2.75 -2.13 5.41
C THR A 29 2.55 -0.77 4.74
N HIS A 30 2.54 0.32 5.51
CA HIS A 30 2.44 1.68 4.98
C HIS A 30 3.63 2.06 4.09
N GLU A 31 4.85 1.66 4.49
CA GLU A 31 6.05 1.92 3.67
C GLU A 31 5.96 1.19 2.32
N THR A 32 5.53 -0.07 2.33
CA THR A 32 5.34 -0.87 1.12
C THR A 32 4.26 -0.27 0.21
N GLU A 33 3.15 0.18 0.78
CA GLU A 33 2.07 0.85 0.05
C GLU A 33 2.59 2.13 -0.64
N ASN A 34 3.34 2.96 0.08
CA ASN A 34 3.92 4.19 -0.48
C ASN A 34 4.90 3.88 -1.61
N GLN A 35 5.79 2.89 -1.45
CA GLN A 35 6.71 2.49 -2.51
C GLN A 35 5.99 1.99 -3.77
N LEU A 36 4.88 1.26 -3.62
CA LEU A 36 4.06 0.82 -4.75
C LEU A 36 3.42 2.01 -5.47
N LEU A 37 2.87 2.95 -4.70
CA LEU A 37 2.26 4.17 -5.24
C LEU A 37 3.27 5.03 -6.00
N ASP A 38 4.49 5.18 -5.50
CA ASP A 38 5.56 5.92 -6.18
C ASP A 38 5.91 5.28 -7.53
N ARG A 39 5.95 3.94 -7.60
CA ARG A 39 6.16 3.23 -8.87
C ARG A 39 5.01 3.44 -9.85
N VAL A 40 3.77 3.47 -9.36
CA VAL A 40 2.60 3.76 -10.21
C VAL A 40 2.66 5.20 -10.74
N LYS A 41 3.00 6.18 -9.89
CA LYS A 41 3.19 7.57 -10.30
C LYS A 41 4.26 7.69 -11.39
N ALA A 42 5.42 7.06 -11.19
CA ALA A 42 6.49 7.04 -12.19
C ALA A 42 6.04 6.41 -13.53
N ALA A 43 5.33 5.28 -13.48
CA ALA A 43 4.80 4.64 -14.70
C ALA A 43 3.76 5.51 -15.42
N LEU A 44 2.92 6.25 -14.67
CA LEU A 44 1.98 7.20 -15.26
C LEU A 44 2.70 8.40 -15.89
N ASP A 45 3.78 8.87 -15.28
CA ASP A 45 4.63 9.92 -15.83
C ASP A 45 5.31 9.47 -17.13
N GLU A 46 5.87 8.25 -17.16
CA GLU A 46 6.44 7.63 -18.36
C GLU A 46 5.39 7.46 -19.48
N ALA A 47 4.15 7.15 -19.13
CA ALA A 47 3.04 7.04 -20.07
C ALA A 47 2.44 8.40 -20.48
N GLY A 48 2.88 9.52 -19.88
CA GLY A 48 2.34 10.86 -20.12
C GLY A 48 0.92 11.08 -19.57
N VAL A 49 0.46 10.21 -18.67
CA VAL A 49 -0.89 10.25 -18.08
C VAL A 49 -0.90 11.17 -16.87
N ALA A 50 -1.82 12.13 -16.86
CA ALA A 50 -1.99 13.03 -15.72
C ALA A 50 -2.60 12.28 -14.52
N TRP A 51 -2.09 12.53 -13.31
CA TRP A 51 -2.56 11.89 -12.08
C TRP A 51 -2.68 12.87 -10.92
N ILE A 52 -3.53 12.50 -9.96
CA ILE A 52 -3.77 13.23 -8.70
C ILE A 52 -3.76 12.19 -7.58
N ASP A 53 -2.93 12.39 -6.56
CA ASP A 53 -2.99 11.62 -5.34
C ASP A 53 -4.05 12.24 -4.41
N PRO A 54 -5.21 11.60 -4.17
CA PRO A 54 -6.27 12.18 -3.36
C PRO A 54 -5.90 12.29 -1.88
N ARG A 55 -4.92 11.49 -1.41
CA ARG A 55 -4.46 11.44 -0.01
C ARG A 55 -3.60 12.67 0.31
N THR A 56 -2.68 13.02 -0.58
CA THR A 56 -1.73 14.14 -0.38
C THR A 56 -2.10 15.41 -1.14
N LYS A 57 -3.06 15.32 -2.08
CA LYS A 57 -3.40 16.38 -3.07
C LYS A 57 -2.28 16.71 -4.05
N GLU A 58 -1.24 15.89 -4.09
CA GLU A 58 -0.17 15.96 -5.09
C GLU A 58 -0.76 15.70 -6.49
N ARG A 59 -0.23 16.40 -7.50
CA ARG A 59 -0.66 16.27 -8.88
C ARG A 59 0.55 16.26 -9.80
N SER A 60 0.50 15.47 -10.87
CA SER A 60 1.58 15.42 -11.86
C SER A 60 1.65 16.64 -12.77
N LYS A 61 0.54 17.38 -12.87
CA LYS A 61 0.45 18.65 -13.58
C LYS A 61 -0.18 19.70 -12.67
N PRO A 62 0.20 20.98 -12.81
CA PRO A 62 -0.50 22.06 -12.12
C PRO A 62 -1.99 21.98 -12.43
N ALA A 63 -2.82 22.31 -11.45
CA ALA A 63 -4.25 22.47 -11.71
C ALA A 63 -4.40 23.48 -12.85
N THR A 64 -5.03 23.06 -13.95
CA THR A 64 -5.45 24.00 -14.98
C THR A 64 -6.37 24.99 -14.29
N THR A 65 -5.84 26.19 -14.00
CA THR A 65 -6.70 27.34 -13.85
C THR A 65 -7.45 27.43 -15.16
N ASP A 66 -8.77 27.37 -15.11
CA ASP A 66 -9.62 27.81 -16.22
C ASP A 66 -9.27 29.28 -16.50
N SER A 67 -8.22 29.50 -17.28
CA SER A 67 -8.07 30.72 -18.05
C SER A 67 -9.17 30.65 -19.09
N VAL A 68 -10.38 31.04 -18.66
CA VAL A 68 -11.38 31.61 -19.56
C VAL A 68 -10.72 32.85 -20.15
N GLU A 69 -9.98 32.63 -21.23
CA GLU A 69 -9.66 33.63 -22.21
C GLU A 69 -10.96 33.90 -22.97
N GLY A 70 -11.84 34.68 -22.32
CA GLY A 70 -12.99 35.30 -22.95
C GLY A 70 -12.49 36.44 -23.82
N SER A 71 -12.20 36.07 -25.06
CA SER A 71 -11.84 36.92 -26.19
C SER A 71 -12.64 38.24 -26.24
N ASP A 72 -11.90 39.30 -26.52
CA ASP A 72 -12.34 40.58 -27.06
C ASP A 72 -13.42 40.39 -28.14
N ASN A 73 -14.50 41.19 -28.06
CA ASN A 73 -15.38 41.44 -29.20
C ASN A 73 -16.27 42.69 -28.96
N ALA A 74 -15.89 43.75 -29.71
CA ALA A 74 -16.63 44.95 -30.13
C ALA A 74 -16.82 46.13 -29.16
#